data_AF-A0A0Q0YXQ7-F1
#
_entry.id   AF-A0A0Q0YXQ7-F1
#
_cell.length_a   1.000
_cell.length_b   1.000
_cell.length_c   1.000
_cell.angle_alpha   90.00
_cell.angle_beta   90.00
_cell.angle_gamma   90.00
#
_symmetry.space_group_name_H-M   'P 1'
#
loop_
_entity.id
_entity.type
_entity.pdbx_description
1 polymer ?
#
loop_
_entity_poly.entity_id
_entity_poly.type
_entity_poly.pdbx_seq_one_letter_code
_entity_poly.pdbx_strand_id
1 'polypeptide(L)'
;MDELIKILHAQFGHASFRPGQREVVEDVLAGRDVLAMLPTGSGKSLCYQLPAYLLPGSVLVVSPLVSLMEDQVEQLRRRGEKRVIAFHSLLDAEEKWQALASLPDFRFIYASPEMLQSAKFLTALGRTRISLFVVDEAHCISQWGYDFRPDFLKLGTVRRALGSPPCLALTATAPPEVRDDIVRTLGMERACLHIYSVDRPNIALKVEYCLSAEEKAARLVEYARQLEGPGIVYFSSRQWAEEMARRLEQSGAGRVAYYHAGMDGEQRLLVQQQFLYGQLDIVCCTSAFGMGVNKENVRFVLHFHMPAQLEAYVQEIGRAGRDGAPSLAVLFYADGDRAIAQAVAEAELPDPHELREWCWRLPDNVAVEQWNAAIEASGFTEIQKRLLTYLLEWGQTAPPGRLTAEVKEQLYERMAAAIETRRRWKRKKLHEMDDWVHTSSCRRAMIVRAFGEELTDKPGDCCDCCGLRLDAYMRDTRRLAAAPIRHWREELWQMFFSRGRQDETAK
;
A
#
# COMPACT_ATOMS: atom_id res chain seq x y z
N MET A 1 -10.52 1.91 -35.85
CA MET A 1 -9.67 2.22 -34.69
C MET A 1 -10.57 2.25 -33.47
N ASP A 2 -10.35 1.29 -32.58
CA ASP A 2 -11.09 1.04 -31.35
C ASP A 2 -11.32 2.34 -30.55
N GLU A 3 -12.57 2.60 -30.14
CA GLU A 3 -12.98 3.80 -29.43
C GLU A 3 -12.20 3.96 -28.11
N LEU A 4 -11.91 2.84 -27.43
CA LEU A 4 -11.12 2.83 -26.20
C LEU A 4 -9.68 3.30 -26.44
N ILE A 5 -9.06 2.88 -27.54
CA ILE A 5 -7.68 3.29 -27.90
C ILE A 5 -7.64 4.77 -28.23
N LYS A 6 -8.67 5.30 -28.91
CA LYS A 6 -8.74 6.75 -29.20
C LYS A 6 -8.77 7.59 -27.93
N ILE A 7 -9.59 7.20 -26.95
CA ILE A 7 -9.70 7.93 -25.68
C ILE A 7 -8.44 7.74 -24.84
N LEU A 8 -7.87 6.53 -24.82
CA LEU A 8 -6.60 6.25 -24.17
C LEU A 8 -5.49 7.17 -24.69
N HIS A 9 -5.38 7.32 -26.01
CA HIS A 9 -4.43 8.22 -26.63
C HIS A 9 -4.75 9.70 -26.33
N ALA A 10 -6.01 10.11 -26.49
CA ALA A 10 -6.41 11.51 -26.32
C ALA A 10 -6.27 12.01 -24.86
N GLN A 11 -6.58 11.19 -23.87
CA GLN A 11 -6.59 11.59 -22.45
C GLN A 11 -5.26 11.27 -21.73
N PHE A 12 -4.57 10.20 -22.13
CA PHE A 12 -3.39 9.70 -21.42
C PHE A 12 -2.11 9.67 -22.27
N GLY A 13 -2.20 9.90 -23.58
CA GLY A 13 -1.06 9.85 -24.49
C GLY A 13 -0.48 8.45 -24.67
N HIS A 14 -1.24 7.39 -24.34
CA HIS A 14 -0.79 6.01 -24.49
C HIS A 14 -1.29 5.43 -25.81
N ALA A 15 -0.37 4.81 -26.57
CA ALA A 15 -0.69 4.18 -27.85
C ALA A 15 -1.40 2.81 -27.69
N SER A 16 -1.18 2.13 -26.57
CA SER A 16 -1.73 0.80 -26.31
C SER A 16 -1.94 0.55 -24.82
N PHE A 17 -2.81 -0.41 -24.49
CA PHE A 17 -2.95 -0.94 -23.15
C PHE A 17 -1.76 -1.83 -22.78
N ARG A 18 -1.42 -1.85 -21.49
CA ARG A 18 -0.58 -2.90 -20.89
C ARG A 18 -1.43 -4.16 -20.64
N PRO A 19 -0.81 -5.33 -20.51
CA PRO A 19 -1.54 -6.57 -20.21
C PRO A 19 -2.48 -6.41 -19.01
N GLY A 20 -3.73 -6.85 -19.17
CA GLY A 20 -4.77 -6.81 -18.15
C GLY A 20 -5.53 -5.50 -17.97
N GLN A 21 -5.05 -4.39 -18.53
CA GLN A 21 -5.78 -3.13 -18.41
C GLN A 21 -7.05 -3.12 -19.26
N ARG A 22 -6.97 -3.66 -20.47
CA ARG A 22 -8.08 -3.60 -21.44
C ARG A 22 -9.27 -4.42 -20.96
N GLU A 23 -9.01 -5.65 -20.55
CA GLU A 23 -10.01 -6.62 -20.11
C GLU A 23 -10.76 -6.10 -18.87
N VAL A 24 -10.04 -5.50 -17.92
CA VAL A 24 -10.62 -4.84 -16.74
C VAL A 24 -11.50 -3.65 -17.15
N VAL A 25 -11.03 -2.80 -18.05
CA VAL A 25 -11.80 -1.63 -18.53
C VAL A 25 -13.09 -2.07 -19.23
N GLU A 26 -13.02 -3.09 -20.09
CA GLU A 26 -14.17 -3.62 -20.82
C GLU A 26 -15.22 -4.21 -19.87
N ASP A 27 -14.80 -4.96 -18.85
CA ASP A 27 -15.71 -5.50 -17.83
C ASP A 27 -16.38 -4.40 -16.99
N VAL A 28 -15.61 -3.40 -16.59
CA VAL A 28 -16.12 -2.24 -15.84
C VAL A 28 -17.15 -1.46 -16.66
N LEU A 29 -16.87 -1.22 -17.95
CA LEU A 29 -17.80 -0.53 -18.86
C LEU A 29 -19.06 -1.35 -19.15
N ALA A 30 -18.96 -2.68 -19.09
CA ALA A 30 -20.11 -3.57 -19.16
C ALA A 30 -20.95 -3.61 -17.87
N GLY A 31 -20.58 -2.83 -16.85
CA GLY A 31 -21.28 -2.76 -15.56
C GLY A 31 -21.07 -3.98 -14.67
N ARG A 32 -20.00 -4.75 -14.90
CA ARG A 32 -19.66 -5.92 -14.09
C ARG A 32 -18.84 -5.51 -12.87
N ASP A 33 -18.99 -6.26 -11.78
CA ASP A 33 -18.06 -6.20 -10.66
C ASP A 33 -16.74 -6.85 -11.08
N VAL A 34 -15.62 -6.26 -10.67
CA VAL A 34 -14.28 -6.71 -11.06
C VAL A 34 -13.34 -6.71 -9.86
N LEU A 35 -12.63 -7.82 -9.66
CA LEU A 35 -11.42 -7.86 -8.85
C LEU A 35 -10.21 -7.96 -9.79
N ALA A 36 -9.35 -6.94 -9.77
CA ALA A 36 -8.17 -6.87 -10.60
C ALA A 36 -6.91 -6.89 -9.73
N MET A 37 -6.19 -8.03 -9.77
CA MET A 37 -4.86 -8.17 -9.20
C MET A 37 -3.84 -7.92 -10.30
N LEU A 38 -3.25 -6.72 -10.28
CA LEU A 38 -2.27 -6.27 -11.28
C LEU A 38 -0.98 -5.84 -10.58
N PRO A 39 0.20 -6.30 -11.04
CA PRO A 39 1.47 -6.06 -10.35
C PRO A 39 1.78 -4.58 -10.18
N THR A 40 2.65 -4.23 -9.24
CA THR A 40 3.08 -2.83 -9.03
C THR A 40 3.66 -2.26 -10.32
N GLY A 41 3.36 -0.99 -10.60
CA GLY A 41 3.81 -0.33 -11.83
C GLY A 41 3.02 -0.67 -13.10
N SER A 42 2.05 -1.60 -13.06
CA SER A 42 1.18 -1.93 -14.22
C SER A 42 0.25 -0.79 -14.68
N GLY A 43 0.12 0.29 -13.89
CA GLY A 43 -0.80 1.38 -14.20
C GLY A 43 -2.25 1.08 -13.84
N LYS A 44 -2.49 0.48 -12.65
CA LYS A 44 -3.82 0.14 -12.11
C LYS A 44 -4.82 1.30 -12.19
N SER A 45 -4.39 2.53 -11.92
CA SER A 45 -5.28 3.70 -11.92
C SER A 45 -5.99 3.92 -13.26
N LEU A 46 -5.36 3.54 -14.38
CA LEU A 46 -5.98 3.64 -15.70
C LEU A 46 -7.29 2.85 -15.79
N CYS A 47 -7.40 1.74 -15.05
CA CYS A 47 -8.55 0.84 -15.07
C CYS A 47 -9.85 1.48 -14.55
N TYR A 48 -9.77 2.54 -13.74
CA TYR A 48 -10.94 3.35 -13.39
C TYR A 48 -10.90 4.76 -13.99
N GLN A 49 -9.71 5.31 -14.24
CA GLN A 49 -9.58 6.64 -14.82
C GLN A 49 -10.14 6.69 -16.24
N LEU A 50 -9.85 5.69 -17.09
CA LEU A 50 -10.36 5.66 -18.45
C LEU A 50 -11.90 5.47 -18.48
N PRO A 51 -12.51 4.50 -17.76
CA PRO A 51 -13.97 4.38 -17.70
C PRO A 51 -14.69 5.62 -17.19
N ALA A 52 -14.09 6.40 -16.29
CA ALA A 52 -14.70 7.65 -15.81
C ALA A 52 -14.99 8.67 -16.91
N TYR A 53 -14.30 8.60 -18.06
CA TYR A 53 -14.58 9.46 -19.22
C TYR A 53 -15.75 8.98 -20.08
N LEU A 54 -16.17 7.73 -19.90
CA LEU A 54 -17.18 7.04 -20.69
C LEU A 54 -18.48 6.84 -19.93
N LEU A 55 -18.41 6.72 -18.60
CA LEU A 55 -19.56 6.51 -17.74
C LEU A 55 -20.34 7.82 -17.51
N PRO A 56 -21.68 7.75 -17.40
CA PRO A 56 -22.56 8.92 -17.32
C PRO A 56 -22.63 9.58 -15.93
N GLY A 57 -21.79 9.19 -14.98
CA GLY A 57 -21.80 9.67 -13.60
C GLY A 57 -20.42 9.59 -12.94
N SER A 58 -20.37 9.88 -11.65
CA SER A 58 -19.11 10.00 -10.91
C SER A 58 -18.51 8.62 -10.60
N VAL A 59 -17.18 8.59 -10.51
CA VAL A 59 -16.41 7.47 -10.00
C VAL A 59 -15.97 7.80 -8.57
N LEU A 60 -16.46 7.01 -7.62
CA LEU A 60 -16.07 7.11 -6.21
C LEU A 60 -14.87 6.17 -5.97
N VAL A 61 -13.72 6.74 -5.62
CA VAL A 61 -12.48 5.99 -5.38
C VAL A 61 -12.15 6.00 -3.90
N VAL A 62 -12.20 4.83 -3.28
CA VAL A 62 -11.82 4.62 -1.88
C VAL A 62 -10.35 4.26 -1.82
N SER A 63 -9.56 5.03 -1.07
CA SER A 63 -8.10 4.83 -0.95
C SER A 63 -7.65 4.90 0.52
N PRO A 64 -6.70 4.05 0.96
CA PRO A 64 -6.31 3.93 2.37
C PRO A 64 -5.55 5.13 2.93
N LEU A 65 -4.92 5.93 2.06
CA LEU A 65 -4.05 7.03 2.45
C LEU A 65 -4.44 8.34 1.78
N VAL A 66 -4.55 9.38 2.61
CA VAL A 66 -4.73 10.77 2.16
C VAL A 66 -3.64 11.19 1.18
N SER A 67 -2.38 10.85 1.45
CA SER A 67 -1.26 11.19 0.57
C SER A 67 -1.37 10.57 -0.83
N LEU A 68 -1.93 9.34 -0.93
CA LEU A 68 -2.16 8.69 -2.23
C LEU A 68 -3.31 9.36 -2.97
N MET A 69 -4.38 9.74 -2.26
CA MET A 69 -5.50 10.47 -2.83
C MET A 69 -5.04 11.81 -3.41
N GLU A 70 -4.32 12.61 -2.64
CA GLU A 70 -3.82 13.93 -3.09
C GLU A 70 -2.90 13.82 -4.31
N ASP A 71 -1.98 12.84 -4.32
CA ASP A 71 -1.11 12.59 -5.49
C ASP A 71 -1.94 12.25 -6.74
N GLN A 72 -2.98 11.42 -6.64
CA GLN A 72 -3.84 11.10 -7.78
C GLN A 72 -4.66 12.32 -8.25
N VAL A 73 -5.19 13.12 -7.32
CA VAL A 73 -5.90 14.36 -7.63
C VAL A 73 -4.97 15.35 -8.34
N GLU A 74 -3.76 15.55 -7.82
CA GLU A 74 -2.77 16.44 -8.43
C GLU A 74 -2.37 15.98 -9.82
N GLN A 75 -2.12 14.68 -10.02
CA GLN A 75 -1.80 14.11 -11.33
C GLN A 75 -2.95 14.32 -12.35
N LEU A 76 -4.21 14.15 -11.94
CA LEU A 76 -5.36 14.39 -12.79
C LEU A 76 -5.52 15.90 -13.12
N ARG A 77 -5.35 16.78 -12.14
CA ARG A 77 -5.39 18.24 -12.34
C ARG A 77 -4.30 18.72 -13.29
N ARG A 78 -3.06 18.22 -13.14
CA ARG A 78 -1.94 18.53 -14.04
C ARG A 78 -2.21 18.08 -15.48
N ARG A 79 -3.05 17.06 -15.68
CA ARG A 79 -3.50 16.59 -17.01
C ARG A 79 -4.72 17.35 -17.54
N GLY A 80 -5.24 18.34 -16.80
CA GLY A 80 -6.35 19.19 -17.22
C GLY A 80 -7.73 18.75 -16.71
N GLU A 81 -7.84 17.67 -15.95
CA GLU A 81 -9.10 17.28 -15.32
C GLU A 81 -9.35 18.12 -14.06
N LYS A 82 -10.39 18.97 -14.11
CA LYS A 82 -10.75 19.86 -12.99
C LYS A 82 -11.87 19.30 -12.12
N ARG A 83 -12.64 18.33 -12.62
CA ARG A 83 -13.77 17.69 -11.93
C ARG A 83 -13.26 16.55 -11.04
N VAL A 84 -12.27 16.84 -10.21
CA VAL A 84 -11.61 15.89 -9.33
C VAL A 84 -11.38 16.50 -7.94
N ILE A 85 -11.70 15.71 -6.91
CA ILE A 85 -11.57 16.10 -5.51
C ILE A 85 -11.18 14.90 -4.64
N ALA A 86 -10.43 15.16 -3.58
CA ALA A 86 -10.21 14.23 -2.49
C ALA A 86 -10.97 14.72 -1.26
N PHE A 87 -11.66 13.81 -0.57
CA PHE A 87 -12.37 14.05 0.68
C PHE A 87 -11.69 13.27 1.81
N HIS A 88 -11.09 14.01 2.73
CA HIS A 88 -10.47 13.52 3.96
C HIS A 88 -10.74 14.48 5.14
N SER A 89 -10.33 14.09 6.34
CA SER A 89 -10.54 14.88 7.56
C SER A 89 -9.81 16.23 7.58
N LEU A 90 -8.70 16.36 6.86
CA LEU A 90 -7.85 17.57 6.83
C LEU A 90 -8.34 18.69 5.88
N LEU A 91 -9.47 18.53 5.17
CA LEU A 91 -10.01 19.62 4.36
C LEU A 91 -10.62 20.69 5.24
N ASP A 92 -10.45 21.96 4.83
CA ASP A 92 -11.10 23.07 5.50
C ASP A 92 -12.63 22.89 5.53
N ALA A 93 -13.25 23.32 6.62
CA ALA A 93 -14.67 23.07 6.85
C ALA A 93 -15.56 23.78 5.81
N GLU A 94 -15.19 24.99 5.38
CA GLU A 94 -15.95 25.75 4.39
C GLU A 94 -15.78 25.14 3.00
N GLU A 95 -14.54 24.80 2.61
CA GLU A 95 -14.26 24.09 1.36
C GLU A 95 -15.02 22.76 1.29
N LYS A 96 -15.05 22.01 2.40
CA LYS A 96 -15.76 20.75 2.51
C LYS A 96 -17.28 20.91 2.35
N TRP A 97 -17.87 21.96 2.93
CA TRP A 97 -19.30 22.24 2.77
C TRP A 97 -19.68 22.60 1.34
N GLN A 98 -18.90 23.46 0.69
CA GLN A 98 -19.11 23.84 -0.71
C GLN A 98 -18.93 22.65 -1.65
N ALA A 99 -17.90 21.83 -1.39
CA ALA A 99 -17.63 20.62 -2.15
C ALA A 99 -18.74 19.56 -1.99
N LEU A 100 -19.30 19.40 -0.78
CA LEU A 100 -20.43 18.51 -0.52
C LEU A 100 -21.67 18.88 -1.35
N ALA A 101 -21.95 20.18 -1.50
CA ALA A 101 -23.09 20.67 -2.27
C ALA A 101 -22.92 20.46 -3.78
N SER A 102 -21.68 20.46 -4.27
CA SER A 102 -21.32 20.29 -5.69
C SER A 102 -20.81 18.88 -6.03
N LEU A 103 -21.00 17.89 -5.14
CA LEU A 103 -20.59 16.49 -5.37
C LEU A 103 -21.00 15.92 -6.75
N PRO A 104 -22.23 16.17 -7.25
CA PRO A 104 -22.65 15.70 -8.57
C PRO A 104 -21.81 16.24 -9.74
N ASP A 105 -21.14 17.37 -9.56
CA ASP A 105 -20.33 18.00 -10.60
C ASP A 105 -18.96 17.34 -10.75
N PHE A 106 -18.48 16.63 -9.73
CA PHE A 106 -17.20 15.93 -9.78
C PHE A 106 -17.31 14.60 -10.56
N ARG A 107 -16.32 14.37 -11.43
CA ARG A 107 -16.13 13.09 -12.14
C ARG A 107 -15.42 12.08 -11.27
N PHE A 108 -14.38 12.53 -10.56
CA PHE A 108 -13.59 11.72 -9.64
C PHE A 108 -13.78 12.23 -8.22
N ILE A 109 -14.26 11.35 -7.35
CA ILE A 109 -14.41 11.63 -5.92
C ILE A 109 -13.52 10.63 -5.19
N TYR A 110 -12.36 11.06 -4.72
CA TYR A 110 -11.52 10.25 -3.84
C TYR A 110 -12.01 10.42 -2.40
N ALA A 111 -12.14 9.33 -1.65
CA ALA A 111 -12.54 9.37 -0.25
C ALA A 111 -11.74 8.39 0.59
N SER A 112 -11.44 8.77 1.84
CA SER A 112 -10.92 7.80 2.81
C SER A 112 -12.06 6.91 3.35
N PRO A 113 -11.77 5.68 3.81
CA PRO A 113 -12.78 4.81 4.41
C PRO A 113 -13.54 5.45 5.59
N GLU A 114 -12.85 6.24 6.41
CA GLU A 114 -13.41 6.96 7.55
C GLU A 114 -14.43 8.03 7.11
N MET A 115 -14.13 8.72 6.01
CA MET A 115 -15.03 9.73 5.46
C MET A 115 -16.37 9.14 5.00
N LEU A 116 -16.35 7.88 4.55
CA LEU A 116 -17.57 7.14 4.19
C LEU A 116 -18.41 6.73 5.40
N GLN A 117 -17.96 6.96 6.63
CA GLN A 117 -18.77 6.78 7.84
C GLN A 117 -19.60 8.03 8.18
N SER A 118 -19.31 9.17 7.55
CA SER A 118 -20.04 10.40 7.82
C SER A 118 -21.43 10.37 7.19
N ALA A 119 -22.48 10.42 8.02
CA ALA A 119 -23.87 10.46 7.55
C ALA A 119 -24.12 11.64 6.58
N LYS A 120 -23.51 12.81 6.84
CA LYS A 120 -23.61 13.99 5.95
C LYS A 120 -23.01 13.70 4.57
N PHE A 121 -21.83 13.06 4.52
CA PHE A 121 -21.18 12.69 3.27
C PHE A 121 -21.98 11.64 2.51
N LEU A 122 -22.45 10.59 3.18
CA LEU A 122 -23.30 9.56 2.57
C LEU A 122 -24.62 10.13 2.02
N THR A 123 -25.23 11.09 2.72
CA THR A 123 -26.45 11.75 2.27
C THR A 123 -26.21 12.54 0.99
N ALA A 124 -25.07 13.23 0.88
CA ALA A 124 -24.70 13.98 -0.30
C ALA A 124 -24.30 13.05 -1.47
N LEU A 125 -23.59 11.95 -1.19
CA LEU A 125 -23.30 10.91 -2.19
C LEU A 125 -24.58 10.23 -2.70
N GLY A 126 -25.59 10.02 -1.85
CA GLY A 126 -26.88 9.47 -2.27
C GLY A 126 -27.65 10.35 -3.26
N ARG A 127 -27.29 11.63 -3.39
CA ARG A 127 -27.81 12.55 -4.43
C ARG A 127 -26.96 12.57 -5.69
N THR A 128 -25.82 11.88 -5.68
CA THR A 128 -24.86 11.82 -6.79
C THR A 128 -25.01 10.49 -7.52
N ARG A 129 -25.06 10.52 -8.85
CA ARG A 129 -25.08 9.29 -9.66
C ARG A 129 -23.69 8.66 -9.68
N ILE A 130 -23.43 7.73 -8.77
CA ILE A 130 -22.19 6.94 -8.78
C ILE A 130 -22.30 5.84 -9.85
N SER A 131 -21.45 5.91 -10.86
CA SER A 131 -21.42 4.91 -11.95
C SER A 131 -20.39 3.80 -11.74
N LEU A 132 -19.41 4.04 -10.87
CA LEU A 132 -18.38 3.07 -10.51
C LEU A 132 -17.91 3.34 -9.08
N PHE A 133 -17.87 2.27 -8.28
CA PHE A 133 -17.30 2.26 -6.94
C PHE A 133 -15.96 1.55 -6.97
N VAL A 134 -14.88 2.27 -6.72
CA VAL A 134 -13.51 1.74 -6.80
C VAL A 134 -12.96 1.59 -5.38
N VAL A 135 -12.36 0.44 -5.09
CA VAL A 135 -11.55 0.24 -3.88
C VAL A 135 -10.11 0.03 -4.32
N ASP A 136 -9.29 1.05 -4.13
CA ASP A 136 -7.85 0.97 -4.39
C ASP A 136 -7.13 0.35 -3.19
N GLU A 137 -6.03 -0.35 -3.46
CA GLU A 137 -5.32 -1.19 -2.48
C GLU A 137 -6.26 -2.11 -1.69
N ALA A 138 -7.16 -2.80 -2.39
CA ALA A 138 -8.22 -3.63 -1.81
C ALA A 138 -7.71 -4.74 -0.87
N HIS A 139 -6.43 -5.13 -0.94
CA HIS A 139 -5.81 -6.03 0.05
C HIS A 139 -5.93 -5.47 1.48
N CYS A 140 -6.05 -4.15 1.63
CA CYS A 140 -6.33 -3.50 2.91
C CYS A 140 -7.61 -3.99 3.58
N ILE A 141 -8.59 -4.56 2.85
CA ILE A 141 -9.78 -5.16 3.47
C ILE A 141 -9.39 -6.35 4.36
N SER A 142 -8.52 -7.22 3.89
CA SER A 142 -8.16 -8.46 4.58
C SER A 142 -6.91 -8.34 5.46
N GLN A 143 -5.89 -7.65 4.95
CA GLN A 143 -4.60 -7.49 5.65
C GLN A 143 -4.65 -6.35 6.68
N TRP A 144 -5.32 -5.23 6.35
CA TRP A 144 -5.35 -4.01 7.16
C TRP A 144 -6.72 -3.74 7.81
N GLY A 145 -7.79 -4.42 7.39
CA GLY A 145 -9.16 -4.13 7.84
C GLY A 145 -9.35 -4.50 9.30
N TYR A 146 -8.68 -5.56 9.75
CA TYR A 146 -8.71 -5.97 11.15
C TYR A 146 -7.74 -5.17 12.03
N ASP A 147 -6.56 -4.77 11.51
CA ASP A 147 -5.47 -4.23 12.35
C ASP A 147 -5.19 -2.73 12.18
N PHE A 148 -5.63 -2.06 11.11
CA PHE A 148 -5.26 -0.66 10.84
C PHE A 148 -6.43 0.25 10.44
N ARG A 149 -7.38 -0.23 9.63
CA ARG A 149 -8.52 0.55 9.10
C ARG A 149 -9.82 -0.29 9.02
N PRO A 150 -10.51 -0.53 10.15
CA PRO A 150 -11.80 -1.23 10.18
C PRO A 150 -12.88 -0.74 9.24
N ASP A 151 -12.83 0.55 8.88
CA ASP A 151 -13.83 1.13 8.00
C ASP A 151 -13.82 0.53 6.58
N PHE A 152 -12.73 -0.15 6.17
CA PHE A 152 -12.73 -0.96 4.95
C PHE A 152 -13.76 -2.11 4.99
N LEU A 153 -14.03 -2.67 6.16
CA LEU A 153 -15.00 -3.75 6.34
C LEU A 153 -16.45 -3.26 6.18
N LYS A 154 -16.67 -1.95 6.29
CA LYS A 154 -17.99 -1.31 6.13
C LYS A 154 -18.30 -0.93 4.67
N LEU A 155 -17.35 -1.05 3.76
CA LEU A 155 -17.50 -0.60 2.37
C LEU A 155 -18.62 -1.33 1.61
N GLY A 156 -18.86 -2.61 1.91
CA GLY A 156 -20.00 -3.33 1.33
C GLY A 156 -21.36 -2.72 1.72
N THR A 157 -21.49 -2.25 2.96
CA THR A 157 -22.71 -1.55 3.43
C THR A 157 -22.85 -0.19 2.78
N VAL A 158 -21.75 0.56 2.67
CA VAL A 158 -21.71 1.85 1.96
C VAL A 158 -22.13 1.68 0.50
N ARG A 159 -21.57 0.70 -0.20
CA ARG A 159 -21.92 0.38 -1.59
C ARG A 159 -23.41 0.08 -1.73
N ARG A 160 -24.00 -0.73 -0.85
CA ARG A 160 -25.45 -1.00 -0.85
C ARG A 160 -26.28 0.27 -0.63
N ALA A 161 -25.88 1.13 0.30
CA ALA A 161 -26.57 2.40 0.56
C ALA A 161 -26.54 3.36 -0.66
N LEU A 162 -25.54 3.22 -1.53
CA LEU A 162 -25.42 3.97 -2.78
C LEU A 162 -26.15 3.30 -3.97
N GLY A 163 -26.96 2.27 -3.73
CA GLY A 163 -27.69 1.55 -4.78
C GLY A 163 -26.89 0.46 -5.49
N SER A 164 -25.82 -0.03 -4.87
CA SER A 164 -24.96 -1.10 -5.39
C SER A 164 -24.40 -0.85 -6.80
N PRO A 165 -23.70 0.28 -7.04
CA PRO A 165 -23.01 0.50 -8.31
C PRO A 165 -22.00 -0.62 -8.62
N PRO A 166 -21.60 -0.81 -9.89
CA PRO A 166 -20.51 -1.70 -10.26
C PRO A 166 -19.26 -1.40 -9.43
N CYS A 167 -18.61 -2.45 -8.94
CA CYS A 167 -17.47 -2.35 -8.04
C CYS A 167 -16.18 -2.80 -8.74
N LEU A 168 -15.12 -1.98 -8.65
CA LEU A 168 -13.78 -2.35 -9.08
C LEU A 168 -12.84 -2.38 -7.86
N ALA A 169 -12.41 -3.57 -7.47
CA ALA A 169 -11.39 -3.76 -6.43
C ALA A 169 -10.01 -3.95 -7.07
N LEU A 170 -9.05 -3.09 -6.74
CA LEU A 170 -7.70 -3.08 -7.31
C LEU A 170 -6.66 -3.42 -6.24
N THR A 171 -5.73 -4.31 -6.55
CA THR A 171 -4.60 -4.61 -5.66
C THR A 171 -3.39 -5.13 -6.43
N ALA A 172 -2.20 -5.02 -5.85
CA ALA A 172 -0.99 -5.65 -6.39
C ALA A 172 -0.74 -7.05 -5.85
N THR A 173 -1.08 -7.27 -4.58
CA THR A 173 -0.65 -8.43 -3.79
C THR A 173 -1.85 -8.94 -3.01
N ALA A 174 -2.53 -9.96 -3.53
CA ALA A 174 -3.62 -10.64 -2.85
C ALA A 174 -3.54 -12.15 -3.11
N PRO A 175 -3.11 -12.95 -2.12
CA PRO A 175 -3.26 -14.41 -2.16
C PRO A 175 -4.74 -14.83 -2.25
N PRO A 176 -5.04 -16.09 -2.60
CA PRO A 176 -6.42 -16.56 -2.78
C PRO A 176 -7.36 -16.21 -1.60
N GLU A 177 -6.91 -16.45 -0.36
CA GLU A 177 -7.69 -16.13 0.85
C GLU A 177 -8.03 -14.63 0.98
N VAL A 178 -7.13 -13.74 0.54
CA VAL A 178 -7.35 -12.29 0.54
C VAL A 178 -8.33 -11.89 -0.57
N ARG A 179 -8.28 -12.54 -1.74
CA ARG A 179 -9.22 -12.28 -2.85
C ARG A 179 -10.64 -12.63 -2.46
N ASP A 180 -10.83 -13.80 -1.84
CA ASP A 180 -12.14 -14.27 -1.39
C ASP A 180 -12.74 -13.32 -0.34
N ASP A 181 -11.89 -12.82 0.56
CA ASP A 181 -12.31 -11.87 1.60
C ASP A 181 -12.74 -10.51 1.03
N ILE A 182 -12.02 -9.99 0.03
CA ILE A 182 -12.39 -8.77 -0.69
C ILE A 182 -13.75 -8.94 -1.38
N VAL A 183 -13.92 -10.04 -2.13
CA VAL A 183 -15.15 -10.34 -2.87
C VAL A 183 -16.35 -10.43 -1.93
N ARG A 184 -16.19 -11.16 -0.83
CA ARG A 184 -17.23 -11.31 0.19
C ARG A 184 -17.58 -9.97 0.86
N THR A 185 -16.57 -9.22 1.30
CA THR A 185 -16.78 -7.97 2.05
C THR A 185 -17.44 -6.89 1.20
N LEU A 186 -17.07 -6.79 -0.08
CA LEU A 186 -17.64 -5.81 -1.02
C LEU A 186 -18.97 -6.29 -1.65
N GLY A 187 -19.39 -7.53 -1.37
CA GLY A 187 -20.62 -8.11 -1.90
C GLY A 187 -20.58 -8.32 -3.43
N MET A 188 -19.46 -8.81 -3.96
CA MET A 188 -19.24 -8.97 -5.41
C MET A 188 -19.48 -10.43 -5.88
N GLU A 189 -20.67 -10.97 -5.64
CA GLU A 189 -21.00 -12.41 -5.82
C GLU A 189 -20.68 -12.98 -7.21
N ARG A 190 -20.67 -12.16 -8.26
CA ARG A 190 -20.37 -12.56 -9.65
C ARG A 190 -19.25 -11.72 -10.26
N ALA A 191 -18.23 -11.39 -9.47
CA ALA A 191 -17.09 -10.61 -9.93
C ALA A 191 -16.30 -11.32 -11.04
N CYS A 192 -15.93 -10.57 -12.08
CA CYS A 192 -14.88 -10.99 -13.00
C CYS A 192 -13.53 -10.88 -12.28
N LEU A 193 -12.75 -11.96 -12.30
CA LEU A 193 -11.45 -12.03 -11.64
C LEU A 193 -10.34 -11.90 -12.68
N HIS A 194 -9.63 -10.77 -12.65
CA HIS A 194 -8.46 -10.49 -13.49
C HIS A 194 -7.20 -10.65 -12.66
N ILE A 195 -6.67 -11.87 -12.62
CA ILE A 195 -5.52 -12.23 -11.78
C ILE A 195 -4.28 -12.34 -12.66
N TYR A 196 -3.40 -11.35 -12.57
CA TYR A 196 -2.12 -11.32 -13.27
C TYR A 196 -0.99 -11.64 -12.30
N SER A 197 0.08 -12.22 -12.84
CA SER A 197 1.17 -12.72 -12.02
C SER A 197 1.80 -11.64 -11.15
N VAL A 198 2.09 -12.00 -9.89
CA VAL A 198 2.93 -11.20 -9.00
C VAL A 198 4.41 -11.22 -9.38
N ASP A 199 4.81 -12.14 -10.28
CA ASP A 199 6.22 -12.28 -10.64
C ASP A 199 6.78 -11.02 -11.32
N ARG A 200 8.01 -10.71 -10.94
CA ARG A 200 8.82 -9.64 -11.51
C ARG A 200 10.15 -10.27 -11.91
N PRO A 201 10.27 -10.78 -13.16
CA PRO A 201 11.46 -11.49 -13.60
C PRO A 201 12.71 -10.59 -13.63
N ASN A 202 12.52 -9.27 -13.67
CA ASN A 202 13.60 -8.30 -13.65
C ASN A 202 14.21 -8.04 -12.25
N ILE A 203 13.62 -8.57 -11.17
CA ILE A 203 14.09 -8.37 -9.79
C ILE A 203 14.80 -9.63 -9.29
N ALA A 204 16.12 -9.61 -9.16
CA ALA A 204 16.87 -10.69 -8.51
C ALA A 204 16.59 -10.73 -7.00
N LEU A 205 16.50 -11.94 -6.43
CA LEU A 205 16.20 -12.12 -5.00
C LEU A 205 17.38 -12.74 -4.27
N LYS A 206 17.74 -12.21 -3.11
CA LYS A 206 18.81 -12.77 -2.27
C LYS A 206 18.50 -12.64 -0.79
N VAL A 207 18.83 -13.67 -0.02
CA VAL A 207 19.04 -13.54 1.43
C VAL A 207 20.53 -13.55 1.71
N GLU A 208 20.96 -12.63 2.56
CA GLU A 208 22.31 -12.56 3.11
C GLU A 208 22.22 -12.93 4.60
N TYR A 209 22.78 -14.08 4.96
CA TYR A 209 22.88 -14.50 6.36
C TYR A 209 24.05 -13.79 7.04
N CYS A 210 23.80 -13.27 8.23
CA CYS A 210 24.76 -12.57 9.07
C CYS A 210 24.68 -13.12 10.50
N LEU A 211 25.76 -13.01 11.26
CA LEU A 211 25.87 -13.50 12.63
C LEU A 211 25.32 -12.50 13.66
N SER A 212 25.25 -11.22 13.31
CA SER A 212 24.82 -10.16 14.23
C SER A 212 24.24 -8.94 13.52
N ALA A 213 23.54 -8.09 14.27
CA ALA A 213 23.05 -6.81 13.76
C ALA A 213 24.16 -5.87 13.27
N GLU A 214 25.34 -5.90 13.90
CA GLU A 214 26.48 -5.08 13.46
C GLU A 214 27.08 -5.61 12.15
N GLU A 215 27.15 -6.93 11.98
CA GLU A 215 27.54 -7.51 10.69
C GLU A 215 26.53 -7.16 9.59
N LYS A 216 25.22 -7.22 9.89
CA LYS A 216 24.19 -6.74 8.94
C LYS A 216 24.43 -5.28 8.56
N ALA A 217 24.80 -4.43 9.52
CA ALA A 217 25.03 -3.01 9.27
C ALA A 217 26.25 -2.80 8.37
N ALA A 218 27.34 -3.53 8.64
CA ALA A 218 28.55 -3.51 7.82
C ALA A 218 28.27 -3.98 6.38
N ARG A 219 27.56 -5.11 6.22
CA ARG A 219 27.18 -5.63 4.90
C ARG A 219 26.25 -4.67 4.17
N LEU A 220 25.25 -4.10 4.84
CA LEU A 220 24.36 -3.11 4.23
C LEU A 220 25.12 -1.90 3.70
N VAL A 221 26.08 -1.36 4.46
CA VAL A 221 26.95 -0.26 4.00
C VAL A 221 27.76 -0.66 2.76
N GLU A 222 28.30 -1.87 2.73
CA GLU A 222 29.02 -2.38 1.56
C GLU A 222 28.14 -2.47 0.31
N TYR A 223 26.96 -3.09 0.42
CA TYR A 223 25.99 -3.17 -0.68
C TYR A 223 25.57 -1.76 -1.13
N ALA A 224 25.21 -0.86 -0.21
CA ALA A 224 24.77 0.49 -0.56
C ALA A 224 25.85 1.32 -1.30
N ARG A 225 27.13 1.10 -0.98
CA ARG A 225 28.25 1.75 -1.67
C ARG A 225 28.52 1.16 -3.05
N GLN A 226 28.32 -0.15 -3.20
CA GLN A 226 28.64 -0.88 -4.41
C GLN A 226 27.49 -0.95 -5.42
N LEU A 227 26.22 -0.91 -5.00
CA LEU A 227 25.09 -1.10 -5.91
C LEU A 227 24.83 0.14 -6.78
N GLU A 228 24.50 -0.08 -8.05
CA GLU A 228 24.23 0.99 -9.01
C GLU A 228 22.81 1.55 -8.87
N GLY A 229 22.69 2.87 -8.97
CA GLY A 229 21.41 3.59 -9.03
C GLY A 229 20.73 3.81 -7.68
N PRO A 230 19.49 4.34 -7.68
CA PRO A 230 18.80 4.70 -6.46
C PRO A 230 18.20 3.49 -5.76
N GLY A 231 18.14 3.53 -4.43
CA GLY A 231 17.68 2.41 -3.62
C GLY A 231 16.82 2.77 -2.41
N ILE A 232 16.12 1.77 -1.89
CA ILE A 232 15.27 1.87 -0.71
C ILE A 232 15.77 0.85 0.32
N VAL A 233 15.83 1.24 1.59
CA VAL A 233 16.31 0.37 2.68
C VAL A 233 15.26 0.31 3.78
N TYR A 234 14.67 -0.87 4.01
CA TYR A 234 13.60 -1.10 4.97
C TYR A 234 14.09 -1.53 6.35
N PHE A 235 13.50 -0.92 7.39
CA PHE A 235 13.74 -1.17 8.80
C PHE A 235 12.42 -1.36 9.57
N SER A 236 12.45 -2.16 10.63
CA SER A 236 11.32 -2.34 11.54
C SER A 236 11.13 -1.17 12.52
N SER A 237 12.17 -0.38 12.80
CA SER A 237 12.13 0.74 13.76
C SER A 237 12.60 2.06 13.17
N ARG A 238 12.07 3.16 13.71
CA ARG A 238 12.44 4.55 13.36
C ARG A 238 13.91 4.83 13.69
N GLN A 239 14.32 4.41 14.89
CA GLN A 239 15.70 4.56 15.37
C GLN A 239 16.71 3.91 14.42
N TRP A 240 16.43 2.70 13.93
CA TRP A 240 17.31 2.02 12.97
C TRP A 240 17.37 2.73 11.62
N ALA A 241 16.23 3.23 11.12
CA ALA A 241 16.19 3.98 9.87
C ALA A 241 17.02 5.28 9.96
N GLU A 242 16.91 6.03 11.05
CA GLU A 242 17.69 7.24 11.29
C GLU A 242 19.19 6.95 11.46
N GLU A 243 19.53 5.95 12.29
CA GLU A 243 20.92 5.58 12.57
C GLU A 243 21.64 5.12 11.30
N MET A 244 20.99 4.25 10.52
CA MET A 244 21.58 3.75 9.29
C MET A 244 21.63 4.81 8.19
N ALA A 245 20.68 5.75 8.13
CA ALA A 245 20.80 6.89 7.22
C ALA A 245 22.09 7.69 7.48
N ARG A 246 22.37 7.99 8.76
CA ARG A 246 23.62 8.67 9.17
C ARG A 246 24.86 7.86 8.84
N ARG A 247 24.88 6.56 9.15
CA ARG A 247 26.02 5.67 8.83
C ARG A 247 26.26 5.59 7.31
N LEU A 248 25.21 5.47 6.50
CA LEU A 248 25.34 5.39 5.04
C LEU A 248 25.87 6.70 4.44
N GLU A 249 25.37 7.84 4.91
CA GLU A 249 25.86 9.16 4.50
C GLU A 249 27.35 9.32 4.84
N GLN A 250 27.75 9.00 6.07
CA GLN A 250 29.15 9.05 6.51
C GLN A 250 30.06 8.07 5.75
N SER A 251 29.53 6.94 5.29
CA SER A 251 30.28 5.95 4.51
C SER A 251 30.51 6.35 3.03
N GLY A 252 29.88 7.44 2.58
CA GLY A 252 29.94 7.89 1.19
C GLY A 252 29.07 7.07 0.24
N ALA A 253 27.97 6.48 0.73
CA ALA A 253 27.05 5.70 -0.11
C ALA A 253 26.27 6.55 -1.12
N GLY A 254 26.14 7.86 -0.88
CA GLY A 254 25.45 8.83 -1.73
C GLY A 254 24.67 9.85 -0.90
N ARG A 255 23.69 10.50 -1.50
CA ARG A 255 22.73 11.38 -0.82
C ARG A 255 21.66 10.51 -0.17
N VAL A 256 21.66 10.47 1.15
CA VAL A 256 20.79 9.57 1.94
C VAL A 256 19.84 10.38 2.80
N ALA A 257 18.59 9.95 2.90
CA ALA A 257 17.64 10.48 3.87
C ALA A 257 16.91 9.34 4.57
N TYR A 258 16.25 9.63 5.70
CA TYR A 258 15.34 8.70 6.34
C TYR A 258 13.88 9.09 6.14
N TYR A 259 12.97 8.12 6.22
CA TYR A 259 11.53 8.31 6.15
C TYR A 259 10.78 7.39 7.11
N HIS A 260 9.98 7.96 8.02
CA HIS A 260 9.08 7.19 8.87
C HIS A 260 7.88 8.02 9.36
N ALA A 261 6.85 7.34 9.87
CA ALA A 261 5.60 7.97 10.32
C ALA A 261 5.75 8.99 11.47
N GLY A 262 6.87 8.97 12.21
CA GLY A 262 7.18 9.97 13.26
C GLY A 262 7.73 11.30 12.75
N MET A 263 7.97 11.47 11.45
CA MET A 263 8.41 12.74 10.86
C MET A 263 7.23 13.66 10.57
N ASP A 264 7.51 14.96 10.55
CA ASP A 264 6.53 15.97 10.16
C ASP A 264 6.02 15.72 8.74
N GLY A 265 4.74 16.05 8.49
CA GLY A 265 4.09 15.83 7.20
C GLY A 265 4.82 16.50 6.03
N GLU A 266 5.28 17.74 6.23
CA GLU A 266 6.03 18.51 5.23
C GLU A 266 7.40 17.89 4.93
N GLN A 267 8.11 17.42 5.96
CA GLN A 267 9.41 16.74 5.79
C GLN A 267 9.27 15.43 5.01
N ARG A 268 8.22 14.65 5.31
CA ARG A 268 7.91 13.42 4.56
C ARG A 268 7.66 13.71 3.09
N LEU A 269 6.86 14.74 2.79
CA LEU A 269 6.58 15.16 1.43
C LEU A 269 7.86 15.59 0.70
N LEU A 270 8.71 16.38 1.37
CA LEU A 270 9.99 16.83 0.83
C LEU A 270 10.91 15.65 0.48
N VAL A 271 11.15 14.73 1.41
CA VAL A 271 12.01 13.54 1.17
C VAL A 271 11.46 12.69 0.03
N GLN A 272 10.15 12.48 -0.01
CA GLN A 272 9.50 11.74 -1.10
C GLN A 272 9.74 12.43 -2.45
N GLN A 273 9.53 13.74 -2.55
CA GLN A 273 9.77 14.49 -3.78
C GLN A 273 11.24 14.45 -4.19
N GLN A 274 12.17 14.69 -3.27
CA GLN A 274 13.60 14.64 -3.54
C GLN A 274 14.03 13.27 -4.10
N PHE A 275 13.50 12.17 -3.54
CA PHE A 275 13.77 10.84 -4.07
C PHE A 275 13.17 10.63 -5.47
N LEU A 276 11.92 11.04 -5.69
CA LEU A 276 11.25 10.94 -7.00
C LEU A 276 12.05 11.69 -8.07
N TYR A 277 12.50 12.91 -7.80
CA TYR A 277 13.26 13.76 -8.72
C TYR A 277 14.77 13.42 -8.81
N GLY A 278 15.25 12.41 -8.08
CA GLY A 278 16.66 11.99 -8.15
C GLY A 278 17.63 12.92 -7.42
N GLN A 279 17.12 13.71 -6.48
CA GLN A 279 17.91 14.52 -5.55
C GLN A 279 18.42 13.69 -4.36
N LEU A 280 17.83 12.52 -4.10
CA LEU A 280 18.32 11.51 -3.15
C LEU A 280 18.66 10.21 -3.90
N ASP A 281 19.73 9.56 -3.46
CA ASP A 281 20.17 8.27 -3.97
C ASP A 281 19.58 7.12 -3.16
N ILE A 282 19.51 7.25 -1.82
CA ILE A 282 19.02 6.20 -0.93
C ILE A 282 18.01 6.77 0.07
N VAL A 283 16.92 6.04 0.31
CA VAL A 283 15.97 6.32 1.40
C VAL A 283 15.95 5.17 2.39
N CYS A 284 16.31 5.44 3.64
CA CYS A 284 16.18 4.53 4.77
C CYS A 284 14.80 4.70 5.42
N CYS A 285 13.98 3.67 5.47
CA CYS A 285 12.58 3.84 5.85
C CYS A 285 11.97 2.69 6.63
N THR A 286 10.88 2.99 7.33
CA THR A 286 9.94 1.94 7.76
C THR A 286 8.92 1.65 6.65
N SER A 287 8.02 0.69 6.88
CA SER A 287 6.88 0.39 5.98
C SER A 287 6.01 1.60 5.63
N ALA A 288 6.13 2.71 6.37
CA ALA A 288 5.49 3.98 6.06
C ALA A 288 5.93 4.56 4.69
N PHE A 289 7.15 4.27 4.22
CA PHE A 289 7.60 4.67 2.88
C PHE A 289 7.16 3.63 1.85
N GLY A 290 5.87 3.65 1.56
CA GLY A 290 5.24 2.58 0.82
C GLY A 290 4.28 3.11 -0.23
N MET A 291 2.99 3.06 0.09
CA MET A 291 1.90 3.49 -0.78
C MET A 291 2.16 4.90 -1.35
N GLY A 292 2.10 5.04 -2.68
CA GLY A 292 2.33 6.32 -3.38
C GLY A 292 3.73 6.59 -3.92
N VAL A 293 4.76 5.81 -3.54
CA VAL A 293 6.09 5.95 -4.17
C VAL A 293 6.04 5.35 -5.59
N ASN A 294 6.13 6.21 -6.60
CA ASN A 294 6.15 5.85 -8.02
C ASN A 294 7.40 6.35 -8.76
N LYS A 295 8.56 5.86 -8.33
CA LYS A 295 9.83 6.05 -9.04
C LYS A 295 10.08 4.85 -9.95
N GLU A 296 10.22 5.08 -11.26
CA GLU A 296 10.37 3.99 -12.23
C GLU A 296 11.72 3.26 -12.10
N ASN A 297 12.76 3.98 -11.74
CA ASN A 297 14.16 3.56 -11.85
C ASN A 297 14.83 3.16 -10.53
N VAL A 298 14.07 2.67 -9.54
CA VAL A 298 14.66 2.11 -8.30
C VAL A 298 15.43 0.84 -8.65
N ARG A 299 16.73 0.80 -8.38
CA ARG A 299 17.61 -0.31 -8.76
C ARG A 299 17.74 -1.37 -7.69
N PHE A 300 17.69 -1.00 -6.42
CA PHE A 300 17.75 -1.98 -5.35
C PHE A 300 16.82 -1.68 -4.19
N VAL A 301 16.37 -2.76 -3.54
CA VAL A 301 15.61 -2.72 -2.28
C VAL A 301 16.34 -3.62 -1.28
N LEU A 302 16.74 -3.04 -0.16
CA LEU A 302 17.41 -3.75 0.92
C LEU A 302 16.48 -3.85 2.11
N HIS A 303 16.41 -5.02 2.73
CA HIS A 303 15.69 -5.23 3.97
C HIS A 303 16.69 -5.51 5.07
N PHE A 304 16.84 -4.55 5.99
CA PHE A 304 17.67 -4.77 7.16
C PHE A 304 16.94 -5.60 8.21
N HIS A 305 15.61 -5.64 8.22
CA HIS A 305 14.85 -6.56 9.08
C HIS A 305 13.86 -7.34 8.23
N MET A 306 13.64 -8.60 8.59
CA MET A 306 12.64 -9.45 7.96
C MET A 306 11.23 -8.86 8.16
N PRO A 307 10.45 -8.64 7.08
CA PRO A 307 9.03 -8.32 7.21
C PRO A 307 8.25 -9.43 7.95
N ALA A 308 7.12 -9.09 8.55
CA ALA A 308 6.30 -10.08 9.26
C ALA A 308 5.47 -11.00 8.34
N GLN A 309 5.37 -10.64 7.05
CA GLN A 309 4.51 -11.30 6.07
C GLN A 309 5.20 -11.29 4.70
N LEU A 310 5.04 -12.37 3.94
CA LEU A 310 5.62 -12.50 2.60
C LEU A 310 4.99 -11.51 1.62
N GLU A 311 3.71 -11.19 1.79
CA GLU A 311 2.98 -10.23 0.97
C GLU A 311 3.53 -8.82 1.10
N ALA A 312 3.88 -8.40 2.33
CA ALA A 312 4.52 -7.12 2.59
C ALA A 312 5.90 -7.07 1.92
N TYR A 313 6.70 -8.14 2.04
CA TYR A 313 7.99 -8.25 1.36
C TYR A 313 7.85 -8.08 -0.16
N VAL A 314 6.90 -8.80 -0.79
CA VAL A 314 6.65 -8.72 -2.25
C VAL A 314 6.22 -7.31 -2.68
N GLN A 315 5.36 -6.66 -1.91
CA GLN A 315 4.93 -5.29 -2.19
C GLN A 315 6.10 -4.28 -2.11
N GLU A 316 6.98 -4.46 -1.11
CA GLU A 316 8.15 -3.63 -0.88
C GLU A 316 9.22 -3.80 -1.97
N ILE A 317 9.58 -5.04 -2.32
CA ILE A 317 10.55 -5.28 -3.42
C ILE A 317 9.99 -4.89 -4.78
N GLY A 318 8.67 -4.98 -4.98
CA GLY A 318 7.98 -4.58 -6.21
C GLY A 318 8.08 -3.08 -6.53
N ARG A 319 8.70 -2.29 -5.66
CA ARG A 319 9.09 -0.90 -5.91
C ARG A 319 10.31 -0.79 -6.81
N ALA A 320 11.14 -1.83 -6.86
CA ALA A 320 12.30 -1.89 -7.74
C ALA A 320 11.87 -2.14 -9.20
N GLY A 321 12.66 -1.60 -10.13
CA GLY A 321 12.65 -2.03 -11.52
C GLY A 321 11.34 -1.81 -12.25
N ARG A 322 10.56 -0.77 -11.93
CA ARG A 322 9.24 -0.54 -12.57
C ARG A 322 9.36 -0.17 -14.05
N ASP A 323 10.52 0.32 -14.47
CA ASP A 323 10.95 0.46 -15.87
C ASP A 323 11.26 -0.88 -16.58
N GLY A 324 11.21 -2.01 -15.86
CA GLY A 324 11.55 -3.33 -16.36
C GLY A 324 13.04 -3.64 -16.40
N ALA A 325 13.90 -2.68 -16.03
CA ALA A 325 15.35 -2.88 -16.00
C ALA A 325 15.76 -3.83 -14.85
N PRO A 326 16.95 -4.48 -14.93
CA PRO A 326 17.46 -5.31 -13.86
C PRO A 326 17.52 -4.55 -12.52
N SER A 327 17.02 -5.21 -11.48
CA SER A 327 17.01 -4.71 -10.11
C SER A 327 17.32 -5.83 -9.12
N LEU A 328 17.74 -5.48 -7.91
CA LEU A 328 18.13 -6.43 -6.86
C LEU A 328 17.35 -6.20 -5.57
N ALA A 329 16.83 -7.28 -4.98
CA ALA A 329 16.28 -7.29 -3.64
C ALA A 329 17.13 -8.17 -2.71
N VAL A 330 17.61 -7.60 -1.60
CA VAL A 330 18.43 -8.32 -0.61
C VAL A 330 17.79 -8.21 0.77
N LEU A 331 17.54 -9.34 1.41
CA LEU A 331 17.16 -9.42 2.82
C LEU A 331 18.38 -9.83 3.66
N PHE A 332 18.79 -8.96 4.58
CA PHE A 332 19.79 -9.30 5.59
C PHE A 332 19.11 -10.01 6.77
N TYR A 333 19.53 -11.23 7.05
CA TYR A 333 18.96 -12.05 8.11
C TYR A 333 20.00 -12.41 9.16
N ALA A 334 19.68 -12.23 10.42
CA ALA A 334 20.46 -12.75 11.54
C ALA A 334 19.54 -13.45 12.56
N ASP A 335 20.13 -14.32 13.37
CA ASP A 335 19.43 -14.98 14.46
C ASP A 335 18.78 -13.92 15.38
N GLY A 336 17.48 -14.08 15.63
CA GLY A 336 16.66 -13.13 16.40
C GLY A 336 15.76 -12.22 15.56
N ASP A 337 15.98 -12.08 14.25
CA ASP A 337 15.12 -11.26 13.38
C ASP A 337 13.67 -11.76 13.37
N ARG A 338 13.46 -13.07 13.44
CA ARG A 338 12.13 -13.68 13.58
C ARG A 338 11.39 -13.17 14.81
N ALA A 339 12.09 -13.02 15.95
CA ALA A 339 11.51 -12.49 17.18
C ALA A 339 11.17 -10.99 17.06
N ILE A 340 12.01 -10.21 16.36
CA ILE A 340 11.73 -8.80 16.06
C ILE A 340 10.45 -8.68 15.21
N ALA A 341 10.36 -9.45 14.12
CA ALA A 341 9.20 -9.46 13.25
C ALA A 341 7.92 -9.91 13.99
N GLN A 342 8.04 -10.91 14.87
CA GLN A 342 6.93 -11.34 15.73
C GLN A 342 6.48 -10.23 16.70
N ALA A 343 7.43 -9.58 17.38
CA ALA A 343 7.12 -8.51 18.32
C ALA A 343 6.41 -7.34 17.63
N VAL A 344 6.86 -6.94 16.43
CA VAL A 344 6.19 -5.89 15.64
C VAL A 344 4.77 -6.31 15.26
N ALA A 345 4.57 -7.55 14.80
CA ALA A 345 3.25 -8.03 14.40
C ALA A 345 2.28 -8.17 15.58
N GLU A 346 2.77 -8.62 16.75
CA GLU A 346 1.95 -8.83 17.95
C GLU A 346 1.70 -7.54 18.75
N ALA A 347 2.57 -6.52 18.63
CA ALA A 347 2.37 -5.21 19.28
C ALA A 347 1.12 -4.46 18.79
N GLU A 348 0.59 -4.82 17.62
CA GLU A 348 -0.67 -4.31 17.08
C GLU A 348 -1.90 -4.88 17.82
N LEU A 349 -1.73 -5.96 18.59
CA LEU A 349 -2.81 -6.63 19.32
C LEU A 349 -2.83 -6.16 20.78
N PRO A 350 -4.02 -5.95 21.38
CA PRO A 350 -4.14 -5.67 22.81
C PRO A 350 -3.59 -6.82 23.66
N ASP A 351 -2.94 -6.48 24.77
CA ASP A 351 -2.56 -7.48 25.77
C ASP A 351 -3.83 -8.04 26.45
N PRO A 352 -3.96 -9.37 26.64
CA PRO A 352 -5.15 -9.96 27.25
C PRO A 352 -5.43 -9.47 28.67
N HIS A 353 -4.40 -9.18 29.47
CA HIS A 353 -4.57 -8.68 30.82
C HIS A 353 -5.09 -7.23 30.78
N GLU A 354 -4.46 -6.37 29.99
CA GLU A 354 -4.92 -4.98 29.79
C GLU A 354 -6.36 -4.93 29.26
N LEU A 355 -6.70 -5.81 28.31
CA LEU A 355 -8.05 -5.94 27.77
C LEU A 355 -9.06 -6.33 28.86
N ARG A 356 -8.72 -7.32 29.69
CA ARG A 356 -9.58 -7.77 30.78
C ARG A 356 -9.81 -6.66 31.80
N GLU A 357 -8.74 -5.98 32.22
CA GLU A 357 -8.84 -4.83 33.12
C GLU A 357 -9.72 -3.73 32.53
N TRP A 358 -9.54 -3.41 31.25
CA TRP A 358 -10.36 -2.44 30.56
C TRP A 358 -11.85 -2.83 30.57
N CYS A 359 -12.19 -4.09 30.21
CA CYS A 359 -13.57 -4.59 30.27
C CYS A 359 -14.18 -4.47 31.67
N TRP A 360 -13.39 -4.73 32.71
CA TRP A 360 -13.83 -4.66 34.11
C TRP A 360 -14.00 -3.23 34.63
N ARG A 361 -13.24 -2.26 34.11
CA ARG A 361 -13.35 -0.83 34.47
C ARG A 361 -14.55 -0.11 33.85
N LEU A 362 -15.18 -0.70 32.84
CA LEU A 362 -16.36 -0.10 32.22
C LEU A 362 -17.51 0.02 33.23
N PRO A 363 -18.21 1.17 33.30
CA PRO A 363 -19.37 1.31 34.17
C PRO A 363 -20.48 0.28 33.83
N ASP A 364 -21.28 -0.10 34.82
CA ASP A 364 -22.34 -1.10 34.61
C ASP A 364 -23.45 -0.64 33.64
N ASN A 365 -23.58 0.68 33.43
CA ASN A 365 -24.61 1.33 32.60
C ASN A 365 -24.00 2.18 31.47
N VAL A 366 -23.00 1.67 30.74
CA VAL A 366 -22.44 2.36 29.58
C VAL A 366 -23.42 2.29 28.42
N ALA A 367 -23.92 3.45 27.98
CA ALA A 367 -24.72 3.52 26.76
C ALA A 367 -23.86 3.09 25.56
N VAL A 368 -24.47 2.45 24.56
CA VAL A 368 -23.77 1.93 23.37
C VAL A 368 -22.94 3.02 22.67
N GLU A 369 -23.42 4.25 22.72
CA GLU A 369 -22.82 5.44 22.12
C GLU A 369 -21.55 5.91 22.87
N GLN A 370 -21.35 5.47 24.11
CA GLN A 370 -20.22 5.86 24.96
C GLN A 370 -19.03 4.90 24.87
N TRP A 371 -19.16 3.78 24.15
CA TRP A 371 -18.09 2.79 23.99
C TRP A 371 -16.89 3.32 23.24
N ASN A 372 -17.12 4.07 22.16
CA ASN A 372 -16.03 4.68 21.41
C ASN A 372 -15.27 5.69 22.28
N ALA A 373 -15.97 6.47 23.11
CA ALA A 373 -15.31 7.36 24.06
C ALA A 373 -14.50 6.60 25.13
N ALA A 374 -14.99 5.45 25.60
CA ALA A 374 -14.29 4.61 26.56
C ALA A 374 -13.03 3.94 25.96
N ILE A 375 -13.04 3.60 24.67
CA ILE A 375 -11.84 3.15 23.95
C ILE A 375 -10.86 4.31 23.77
N GLU A 376 -11.33 5.48 23.38
CA GLU A 376 -10.44 6.63 23.18
C GLU A 376 -9.73 7.09 24.46
N ALA A 377 -10.41 6.97 25.60
CA ALA A 377 -9.86 7.26 26.92
C ALA A 377 -8.95 6.14 27.48
N SER A 378 -8.80 5.01 26.78
CA SER A 378 -7.95 3.90 27.21
C SER A 378 -6.45 4.16 26.97
N GLY A 379 -5.60 3.33 27.59
CA GLY A 379 -4.15 3.32 27.35
C GLY A 379 -3.72 2.58 26.08
N PHE A 380 -4.66 2.04 25.30
CA PHE A 380 -4.35 1.29 24.08
C PHE A 380 -3.76 2.20 23.00
N THR A 381 -2.87 1.64 22.18
CA THR A 381 -2.36 2.34 20.99
C THR A 381 -3.48 2.62 19.98
N GLU A 382 -3.30 3.60 19.11
CA GLU A 382 -4.29 3.93 18.05
C GLU A 382 -4.68 2.73 17.18
N ILE A 383 -3.73 1.80 16.94
CA ILE A 383 -3.98 0.56 16.20
C ILE A 383 -4.89 -0.37 17.01
N GLN A 384 -4.54 -0.61 18.28
CA GLN A 384 -5.32 -1.44 19.19
C GLN A 384 -6.73 -0.89 19.40
N LYS A 385 -6.88 0.43 19.59
CA LYS A 385 -8.18 1.11 19.72
C LYS A 385 -9.09 0.83 18.54
N ARG A 386 -8.58 0.96 17.31
CA ARG A 386 -9.34 0.68 16.08
C ARG A 386 -9.80 -0.77 16.01
N LEU A 387 -8.92 -1.74 16.32
CA LEU A 387 -9.29 -3.15 16.40
C LEU A 387 -10.41 -3.38 17.44
N LEU A 388 -10.32 -2.77 18.62
CA LEU A 388 -11.34 -2.90 19.66
C LEU A 388 -12.68 -2.32 19.22
N THR A 389 -12.69 -1.13 18.62
CA THR A 389 -13.90 -0.50 18.05
C THR A 389 -14.54 -1.42 17.01
N TYR A 390 -13.73 -2.01 16.13
CA TYR A 390 -14.22 -2.99 15.15
C TYR A 390 -14.89 -4.19 15.80
N LEU A 391 -14.23 -4.81 16.79
CA LEU A 391 -14.77 -5.97 17.48
C LEU A 391 -16.10 -5.65 18.16
N LEU A 392 -16.26 -4.45 18.73
CA LEU A 392 -17.54 -4.07 19.35
C LEU A 392 -18.64 -3.76 18.34
N GLU A 393 -18.32 -3.10 17.22
CA GLU A 393 -19.30 -2.72 16.21
C GLU A 393 -19.76 -3.92 15.35
N TRP A 394 -18.89 -4.91 15.13
CA TRP A 394 -19.08 -5.94 14.11
C TRP A 394 -18.65 -7.36 14.52
N GLY A 395 -17.94 -7.52 15.63
CA GLY A 395 -17.78 -8.85 16.21
C GLY A 395 -19.15 -9.42 16.60
N GLN A 396 -19.21 -10.72 16.91
CA GLN A 396 -20.39 -11.36 17.52
C GLN A 396 -20.64 -10.85 18.98
N THR A 397 -20.33 -9.58 19.22
CA THR A 397 -20.08 -8.84 20.46
C THR A 397 -20.84 -7.52 20.43
N ALA A 398 -22.10 -7.55 20.00
CA ALA A 398 -22.98 -6.40 20.13
C ALA A 398 -22.87 -5.82 21.55
N PRO A 399 -22.74 -4.49 21.70
CA PRO A 399 -22.58 -3.85 22.99
C PRO A 399 -23.74 -4.27 23.90
N PRO A 400 -23.48 -4.98 25.00
CA PRO A 400 -24.55 -5.46 25.83
C PRO A 400 -25.20 -4.27 26.54
N GLY A 401 -26.53 -4.22 26.57
CA GLY A 401 -27.26 -3.06 27.12
C GLY A 401 -26.95 -2.77 28.60
N ARG A 402 -26.64 -3.81 29.39
CA ARG A 402 -26.20 -3.68 30.79
C ARG A 402 -24.98 -4.55 31.04
N LEU A 403 -23.91 -3.97 31.55
CA LEU A 403 -22.63 -4.62 31.80
C LEU A 403 -22.59 -5.19 33.23
N THR A 404 -23.35 -6.26 33.50
CA THR A 404 -23.15 -7.05 34.72
C THR A 404 -21.78 -7.72 34.71
N ALA A 405 -21.29 -8.19 35.86
CA ALA A 405 -20.00 -8.90 35.95
C ALA A 405 -19.91 -10.09 34.97
N GLU A 406 -20.99 -10.87 34.83
CA GLU A 406 -21.07 -11.99 33.89
C GLU A 406 -20.98 -11.53 32.43
N VAL A 407 -21.67 -10.44 32.08
CA VAL A 407 -21.66 -9.87 30.73
C VAL A 407 -20.28 -9.28 30.39
N LYS A 408 -19.59 -8.66 31.36
CA LYS A 408 -18.21 -8.16 31.20
C LYS A 408 -17.24 -9.31 30.91
N GLU A 409 -17.39 -10.44 31.61
CA GLU A 409 -16.55 -11.62 31.35
C GLU A 409 -16.84 -12.22 29.97
N GLN A 410 -18.11 -12.38 29.58
CA GLN A 410 -18.48 -12.85 28.23
C GLN A 410 -18.01 -11.91 27.12
N LEU A 411 -17.99 -10.60 27.36
CA LEU A 411 -17.43 -9.63 26.42
C LEU A 411 -15.92 -9.86 26.27
N TYR A 412 -15.20 -9.92 27.39
CA TYR A 412 -13.77 -10.21 27.39
C TYR A 412 -13.45 -11.51 26.65
N GLU A 413 -14.15 -12.60 26.94
CA GLU A 413 -13.90 -13.91 26.30
C GLU A 413 -14.07 -13.85 24.78
N ARG A 414 -15.13 -13.19 24.28
CA ARG A 414 -15.36 -13.05 22.84
C ARG A 414 -14.29 -12.18 22.17
N MET A 415 -13.90 -11.07 22.79
CA MET A 415 -12.84 -10.19 22.28
C MET A 415 -11.48 -10.89 22.29
N ALA A 416 -11.15 -11.58 23.38
CA ALA A 416 -9.93 -12.36 23.53
C ALA A 416 -9.86 -13.50 22.50
N ALA A 417 -10.95 -14.21 22.24
CA ALA A 417 -11.01 -15.26 21.22
C ALA A 417 -10.79 -14.72 19.80
N ALA A 418 -11.34 -13.54 19.49
CA ALA A 418 -11.12 -12.88 18.20
C ALA A 418 -9.66 -12.43 18.04
N ILE A 419 -9.08 -11.82 19.08
CA ILE A 419 -7.67 -11.41 19.11
C ILE A 419 -6.74 -12.62 18.99
N GLU A 420 -7.02 -13.72 19.67
CA GLU A 420 -6.21 -14.95 19.58
C GLU A 420 -6.29 -15.60 18.19
N THR A 421 -7.46 -15.55 17.55
CA THR A 421 -7.60 -16.00 16.15
C THR A 421 -6.73 -15.15 15.22
N ARG A 422 -6.69 -13.83 15.43
CA ARG A 422 -5.83 -12.93 14.67
C ARG A 422 -4.34 -13.18 14.96
N ARG A 423 -3.97 -13.41 16.22
CA ARG A 423 -2.61 -13.77 16.63
C ARG A 423 -2.12 -15.04 15.94
N ARG A 424 -2.96 -16.08 15.90
CA ARG A 424 -2.65 -17.34 15.18
C ARG A 424 -2.45 -17.10 13.69
N TRP A 425 -3.29 -16.28 13.05
CA TRP A 425 -3.13 -15.92 11.65
C TRP A 425 -1.81 -15.17 11.40
N LYS A 426 -1.46 -14.17 12.23
CA LYS A 426 -0.17 -13.43 12.13
C LYS A 426 1.03 -14.37 12.30
N ARG A 427 0.98 -15.30 13.25
CA ARG A 427 2.04 -16.31 13.45
C ARG A 427 2.18 -17.25 12.26
N LYS A 428 1.07 -17.66 11.63
CA LYS A 428 1.10 -18.44 10.39
C LYS A 428 1.81 -17.68 9.27
N LYS A 429 1.47 -16.41 9.05
CA LYS A 429 2.14 -15.55 8.04
C LYS A 429 3.62 -15.33 8.31
N LEU A 430 3.98 -15.15 9.58
CA LEU A 430 5.37 -15.07 9.98
C LEU A 430 6.13 -16.36 9.68
N HIS A 431 5.50 -17.52 9.91
CA HIS A 431 6.09 -18.81 9.57
C HIS A 431 6.28 -18.99 8.06
N GLU A 432 5.31 -18.57 7.23
CA GLU A 432 5.44 -18.57 5.77
C GLU A 432 6.62 -17.71 5.29
N MET A 433 6.84 -16.55 5.91
CA MET A 433 8.01 -15.69 5.64
C MET A 433 9.31 -16.35 6.09
N ASP A 434 9.33 -16.96 7.27
CA ASP A 434 10.49 -17.66 7.84
C ASP A 434 10.91 -18.87 6.97
N ASP A 435 9.94 -19.64 6.47
CA ASP A 435 10.17 -20.73 5.52
C ASP A 435 10.76 -20.21 4.21
N TRP A 436 10.28 -19.05 3.73
CA TRP A 436 10.85 -18.41 2.53
C TRP A 436 12.29 -17.96 2.76
N VAL A 437 12.65 -17.47 3.95
CA VAL A 437 14.03 -17.10 4.29
C VAL A 437 14.93 -18.33 4.24
N HIS A 438 14.54 -19.43 4.87
CA HIS A 438 15.37 -20.63 5.06
C HIS A 438 15.30 -21.66 3.93
N THR A 439 14.61 -21.33 2.84
CA THR A 439 14.47 -22.27 1.72
C THR A 439 15.80 -22.57 1.03
N SER A 440 15.96 -23.83 0.62
CA SER A 440 17.00 -24.26 -0.32
C SER A 440 16.50 -24.33 -1.77
N SER A 441 15.21 -24.07 -2.00
CA SER A 441 14.59 -24.07 -3.32
C SER A 441 14.57 -22.68 -3.94
N CYS A 442 14.05 -22.55 -5.16
CA CYS A 442 13.97 -21.25 -5.83
C CYS A 442 13.04 -20.29 -5.06
N ARG A 443 13.61 -19.19 -4.54
CA ARG A 443 12.87 -18.14 -3.80
C ARG A 443 11.72 -17.54 -4.61
N ARG A 444 11.93 -17.32 -5.91
CA ARG A 444 10.89 -16.80 -6.83
C ARG A 444 9.73 -17.79 -6.95
N ALA A 445 10.02 -19.08 -7.12
CA ALA A 445 8.99 -20.10 -7.22
C ALA A 445 8.14 -20.18 -5.93
N MET A 446 8.75 -20.01 -4.76
CA MET A 446 8.01 -19.95 -3.49
C MET A 446 7.12 -18.72 -3.38
N ILE A 447 7.60 -17.54 -3.80
CA ILE A 447 6.77 -16.33 -3.85
C ILE A 447 5.55 -16.58 -4.71
N VAL A 448 5.74 -16.97 -5.98
CA VAL A 448 4.65 -17.18 -6.94
C VAL A 448 3.65 -18.22 -6.42
N ARG A 449 4.14 -19.31 -5.82
CA ARG A 449 3.29 -20.33 -5.18
C ARG A 449 2.44 -19.80 -4.03
N ALA A 450 2.98 -18.90 -3.21
CA ALA A 450 2.23 -18.29 -2.10
C ALA A 450 1.02 -17.46 -2.60
N PHE A 451 1.04 -17.01 -3.85
CA PHE A 451 -0.09 -16.30 -4.49
C PHE A 451 -0.99 -17.22 -5.34
N GLY A 452 -0.80 -18.54 -5.24
CA GLY A 452 -1.61 -19.55 -5.94
C GLY A 452 -1.21 -19.74 -7.40
N GLU A 453 0.03 -19.43 -7.76
CA GLU A 453 0.55 -19.51 -9.13
C GLU A 453 1.70 -20.53 -9.24
N GLU A 454 2.01 -20.95 -10.46
CA GLU A 454 3.20 -21.76 -10.76
C GLU A 454 4.20 -20.95 -11.59
N LEU A 455 5.49 -21.05 -11.26
CA LEU A 455 6.53 -20.35 -12.00
C LEU A 455 6.74 -21.02 -13.36
N THR A 456 6.39 -20.32 -14.44
CA THR A 456 6.52 -20.83 -15.81
C THR A 456 7.95 -20.69 -16.33
N ASP A 457 8.58 -19.54 -16.11
CA ASP A 457 9.88 -19.20 -16.65
C ASP A 457 10.80 -18.67 -15.56
N LYS A 458 12.06 -19.08 -15.62
CA LYS A 458 13.09 -18.69 -14.66
C LYS A 458 14.11 -17.77 -15.34
N PRO A 459 14.26 -16.51 -14.88
CA PRO A 459 15.26 -15.61 -15.43
C PRO A 459 16.68 -16.08 -15.09
N GLY A 460 17.68 -15.64 -15.86
CA GLY A 460 19.08 -16.02 -15.66
C GLY A 460 19.60 -15.67 -14.26
N ASP A 461 19.46 -14.41 -13.86
CA ASP A 461 19.80 -13.92 -12.52
C ASP A 461 18.57 -13.98 -11.59
N CYS A 462 18.08 -15.21 -11.35
CA CYS A 462 16.80 -15.44 -10.65
C CYS A 462 16.85 -15.14 -9.15
N CYS A 463 17.64 -15.91 -8.41
CA CYS A 463 17.85 -15.73 -6.97
C CYS A 463 19.16 -16.38 -6.53
N ASP A 464 19.59 -16.12 -5.30
CA ASP A 464 20.74 -16.75 -4.63
C ASP A 464 20.74 -18.29 -4.70
N CYS A 465 19.61 -18.96 -4.50
CA CYS A 465 19.49 -20.43 -4.64
C CYS A 465 19.60 -20.93 -6.11
N CYS A 466 19.69 -20.02 -7.07
CA CYS A 466 19.55 -20.30 -8.49
C CYS A 466 20.74 -19.84 -9.35
N GLY A 467 21.81 -19.33 -8.73
CA GLY A 467 23.01 -18.88 -9.43
C GLY A 467 23.07 -17.38 -9.74
N LEU A 468 22.41 -16.53 -8.93
CA LEU A 468 22.49 -15.06 -9.04
C LEU A 468 23.94 -14.56 -9.07
N ARG A 469 24.27 -13.72 -10.06
CA ARG A 469 25.55 -13.02 -10.16
C ARG A 469 25.40 -11.56 -9.73
N LEU A 470 26.01 -11.18 -8.62
CA LEU A 470 25.88 -9.83 -8.05
C LEU A 470 26.58 -8.74 -8.88
N ASP A 471 27.65 -9.09 -9.62
CA ASP A 471 28.45 -8.14 -10.40
C ASP A 471 27.60 -7.34 -11.41
N ALA A 472 26.51 -7.93 -11.90
CA ALA A 472 25.58 -7.28 -12.84
C ALA A 472 24.82 -6.08 -12.23
N TYR A 473 24.85 -5.92 -10.91
CA TYR A 473 24.13 -4.89 -10.16
C TYR A 473 25.06 -3.87 -9.49
N MET A 474 26.37 -4.06 -9.60
CA MET A 474 27.37 -3.18 -8.99
C MET A 474 27.68 -1.97 -9.88
N ARG A 475 28.01 -0.83 -9.26
CA ARG A 475 28.47 0.40 -9.90
C ARG A 475 29.70 0.09 -10.73
N ASP A 476 29.66 0.49 -12.00
CA ASP A 476 30.89 0.67 -12.77
C ASP A 476 31.68 1.85 -12.16
N THR A 477 32.78 1.54 -11.48
CA THR A 477 33.67 2.53 -10.83
C THR A 477 34.22 3.58 -11.79
N ARG A 478 34.04 3.42 -13.11
CA ARG A 478 34.42 4.39 -14.14
C ARG A 478 33.40 5.51 -14.40
N ARG A 479 32.18 5.43 -13.86
CA ARG A 479 31.06 6.37 -14.13
C ARG A 479 30.66 7.26 -12.95
N LEU A 480 31.58 7.61 -12.04
CA LEU A 480 31.34 8.62 -11.01
C LEU A 480 31.43 10.04 -11.61
N ALA A 481 30.43 10.39 -12.44
CA ALA A 481 30.04 11.79 -12.62
C ALA A 481 28.70 11.94 -11.89
N ALA A 482 28.73 12.55 -10.70
CA ALA A 482 27.51 13.00 -10.05
C ALA A 482 26.69 13.77 -11.09
N ALA A 483 25.41 13.43 -11.24
CA ALA A 483 24.51 14.24 -12.05
C ALA A 483 24.62 15.68 -11.52
N PRO A 484 25.01 16.66 -12.34
CA PRO A 484 25.18 18.02 -11.85
C PRO A 484 23.86 18.48 -11.26
N ILE A 485 23.92 19.16 -10.10
CA ILE A 485 22.77 19.87 -9.54
C ILE A 485 22.29 20.81 -10.64
N ARG A 486 21.12 20.51 -11.20
CA ARG A 486 20.56 21.28 -12.30
C ARG A 486 20.21 22.67 -11.79
N HIS A 487 20.47 23.67 -12.62
CA HIS A 487 20.13 25.05 -12.27
C HIS A 487 18.59 25.18 -12.14
N TRP A 488 18.08 25.97 -11.18
CA TRP A 488 16.64 26.10 -10.90
C TRP A 488 15.76 26.38 -12.13
N ARG A 489 16.33 27.02 -13.16
CA ARG A 489 15.67 27.24 -14.46
C ARG A 489 15.41 25.96 -15.25
N GLU A 490 16.31 24.98 -15.22
CA GLU A 490 16.14 23.69 -15.89
C GLU A 490 15.11 22.81 -15.15
N GLU A 491 15.08 22.89 -13.81
CA GLU A 491 14.04 22.25 -13.01
C GLU A 491 12.65 22.84 -13.29
N LEU A 492 12.52 24.17 -13.29
CA LEU A 492 11.28 24.83 -13.70
C LEU A 492 10.90 24.46 -15.14
N TRP A 493 11.88 24.41 -16.05
CA TRP A 493 11.61 24.10 -17.44
C TRP A 493 11.09 22.66 -17.60
N GLN A 494 11.62 21.68 -16.86
CA GLN A 494 11.05 20.33 -16.86
C GLN A 494 9.67 20.25 -16.20
N MET A 495 9.50 20.91 -15.06
CA MET A 495 8.21 20.93 -14.35
C MET A 495 7.08 21.48 -15.22
N PHE A 496 7.37 22.44 -16.10
CA PHE A 496 6.35 23.10 -16.91
C PHE A 496 6.33 22.67 -18.39
N PHE A 497 7.40 22.10 -18.98
CA PHE A 497 7.51 21.95 -20.43
C PHE A 497 8.04 20.61 -20.98
N SER A 498 8.54 19.66 -20.17
CA SER A 498 9.24 18.47 -20.71
C SER A 498 8.38 17.23 -21.02
N ARG A 499 7.15 17.40 -21.53
CA ARG A 499 6.44 16.32 -22.26
C ARG A 499 5.89 16.87 -23.57
N GLY A 500 6.77 17.05 -24.55
CA GLY A 500 6.38 17.55 -25.87
C GLY A 500 7.41 17.41 -26.99
N ARG A 501 8.45 16.57 -26.86
CA ARG A 501 9.40 16.33 -27.97
C ARG A 501 9.88 14.88 -28.03
N GLN A 502 9.05 14.04 -28.62
CA GLN A 502 9.50 12.91 -29.44
C GLN A 502 8.72 13.02 -30.75
N ASP A 503 9.11 13.96 -31.61
CA ASP A 503 8.81 13.99 -33.06
C ASP A 503 9.32 15.32 -33.62
N GLU A 504 10.65 15.44 -33.78
CA GLU A 504 11.27 16.46 -34.64
C GLU A 504 12.76 16.12 -34.86
N THR A 505 13.02 14.95 -35.45
CA THR A 505 14.26 14.71 -36.21
C THR A 505 13.90 14.11 -37.56
N ALA A 506 13.25 14.92 -38.38
CA ALA A 506 13.17 14.73 -39.83
C ALA A 506 13.13 16.11 -40.50
N LYS A 507 14.32 16.71 -40.63
CA LYS A 507 14.74 17.55 -41.75
C LYS A 507 16.22 17.89 -41.64
#